data_AF-A0A967IE37-F1
#
_entry.id   AF-A0A967IE37-F1
#
_cell.length_a   1.000
_cell.length_b   1.000
_cell.length_c   1.000
_cell.angle_alpha   90.00
_cell.angle_beta   90.00
_cell.angle_gamma   90.00
#
_symmetry.space_group_name_H-M   'P 1'
#
loop_
_entity.id
_entity.type
_entity.pdbx_description
1 polymer ?
#
loop_
_entity_poly.entity_id
_entity_poly.type
_entity_poly.pdbx_seq_one_letter_code
_entity_poly.pdbx_strand_id
1 'polypeptide(L)' 'VMALPRPLSRDDLRRHPVTADMGVLRKGNRLSVQPVTQKEWQAVLELGGVDGDPLENS' A
#
# COMPACT_ATOMS: atom_id res chain seq x y z
N VAL A 1 -3.09 11.88 10.22
CA VAL A 1 -2.12 11.27 9.28
C VAL A 1 -0.85 10.98 10.05
N MET A 2 -0.33 9.74 9.97
CA MET A 2 0.93 9.32 10.61
C MET A 2 1.89 8.76 9.57
N ALA A 3 3.19 8.72 9.90
CA ALA A 3 4.19 8.04 9.08
C ALA A 3 4.14 6.52 9.31
N LEU A 4 4.43 5.73 8.26
CA LEU A 4 4.60 4.28 8.42
C LEU A 4 5.84 4.00 9.28
N PRO A 5 5.75 3.09 10.27
CA PRO A 5 6.90 2.67 11.08
C PRO A 5 8.08 2.16 10.25
N ARG A 6 7.78 1.48 9.14
CA ARG A 6 8.76 1.00 8.17
C ARG A 6 8.50 1.61 6.80
N PRO A 7 9.48 2.29 6.17
CA PRO A 7 9.32 2.79 4.82
C PRO A 7 9.17 1.63 3.83
N LEU A 8 8.26 1.77 2.88
CA LEU A 8 8.00 0.77 1.86
C LEU A 8 8.68 1.13 0.54
N SER A 9 9.47 0.19 0.03
CA SER A 9 10.01 0.27 -1.32
C SER A 9 9.02 -0.30 -2.34
N ARG A 10 9.26 -0.01 -3.62
CA ARG A 10 8.51 -0.62 -4.73
C ARG A 10 8.69 -2.15 -4.79
N ASP A 11 9.84 -2.65 -4.32
CA ASP A 11 10.14 -4.09 -4.32
C ASP A 11 9.39 -4.81 -3.21
N ASP A 12 9.16 -4.16 -2.06
CA ASP A 12 8.34 -4.72 -0.98
C ASP A 12 6.90 -4.94 -1.45
N LEU A 13 6.34 -3.97 -2.17
CA LEU A 13 5.01 -4.09 -2.77
C LEU A 13 4.96 -5.18 -3.85
N ARG A 14 6.01 -5.34 -4.66
CA ARG A 14 6.06 -6.39 -5.71
C ARG A 14 6.11 -7.80 -5.16
N ARG A 15 6.69 -8.00 -3.97
CA ARG A 15 6.84 -9.32 -3.35
C ARG A 15 5.55 -9.82 -2.69
N HIS A 16 4.60 -8.92 -2.42
CA HIS A 16 3.37 -9.27 -1.75
C HIS A 16 2.24 -9.49 -2.76
N PRO A 17 1.55 -10.64 -2.75
CA PRO A 17 0.61 -11.03 -3.80
C PRO A 17 -0.59 -10.08 -3.93
N VAL A 18 -1.00 -9.43 -2.84
CA VAL A 18 -2.15 -8.50 -2.85
C VAL A 18 -1.80 -7.14 -3.45
N THR A 19 -0.55 -6.69 -3.33
CA THR A 19 -0.13 -5.33 -3.73
C THR A 19 0.70 -5.32 -5.01
N ALA A 20 1.10 -6.49 -5.52
CA ALA A 20 1.91 -6.63 -6.73
C ALA A 20 1.26 -6.05 -8.00
N ASP A 21 -0.08 -6.01 -8.04
CA ASP A 21 -0.87 -5.53 -9.19
C ASP A 21 -1.33 -4.08 -9.06
N MET A 22 -0.96 -3.40 -7.97
CA MET A 22 -1.31 -2.00 -7.74
C MET A 22 -0.86 -1.13 -8.92
N GLY A 23 -1.68 -0.14 -9.26
CA GLY A 23 -1.39 0.76 -10.37
C GLY A 23 -0.01 1.40 -10.27
N VAL A 24 0.47 1.71 -9.06
CA VAL A 24 1.76 2.38 -8.81
C VAL A 24 2.94 1.56 -9.34
N LEU A 25 2.78 0.24 -9.46
CA LEU A 25 3.81 -0.68 -9.94
C LEU A 25 3.79 -0.88 -11.46
N ARG A 26 2.69 -0.50 -12.13
CA ARG A 26 2.50 -0.69 -13.58
C ARG A 26 3.51 0.16 -14.37
N LYS A 27 4.21 -0.49 -15.30
CA LYS A 27 5.17 0.17 -16.19
C LYS A 27 4.44 1.22 -17.03
N GLY A 28 5.03 2.42 -17.12
CA GLY A 28 4.46 3.50 -17.92
C GLY A 28 3.24 4.19 -17.30
N ASN A 29 2.82 3.82 -16.09
CA ASN A 29 1.78 4.58 -15.39
C ASN A 29 2.24 6.03 -15.14
N ARG A 30 1.34 6.98 -15.38
CA ARG A 30 1.53 8.43 -15.23
C ARG A 30 0.49 9.06 -14.30
N LEU A 31 -0.41 8.27 -13.73
CA LEU A 31 -1.38 8.74 -12.76
C LEU A 31 -0.68 9.07 -11.44
N SER A 32 -0.74 10.33 -11.03
CA SER A 32 -0.23 10.80 -9.73
C SER A 32 -1.16 10.44 -8.57
N VAL A 33 -2.44 10.23 -8.86
CA VAL A 33 -3.47 9.77 -7.92
C VAL A 33 -4.10 8.51 -8.50
N GLN A 34 -4.23 7.49 -7.68
CA GLN A 34 -4.68 6.17 -8.11
C GLN A 34 -5.64 5.60 -7.06
N PRO A 35 -6.70 4.92 -7.48
CA PRO A 35 -7.56 4.21 -6.55
C PRO A 35 -6.78 3.05 -5.91
N VAL A 36 -7.12 2.76 -4.66
CA VAL A 36 -6.59 1.62 -3.89
C VAL A 36 -7.79 0.89 -3.31
N THR A 37 -7.82 -0.43 -3.42
CA THR A 37 -8.86 -1.26 -2.81
C THR A 37 -8.61 -1.40 -1.31
N GLN A 38 -9.65 -1.74 -0.54
CA GLN A 38 -9.51 -1.98 0.91
C GLN A 38 -8.44 -3.05 1.23
N LYS A 39 -8.38 -4.11 0.43
CA LYS A 39 -7.40 -5.19 0.61
C LYS A 39 -5.97 -4.74 0.37
N GLU A 40 -5.74 -3.93 -0.68
CA GLU A 40 -4.43 -3.34 -0.95
C GLU A 40 -4.03 -2.37 0.16
N TRP A 41 -4.97 -1.58 0.68
CA TRP A 41 -4.73 -0.65 1.80
C TRP A 41 -4.26 -1.39 3.06
N GLN A 42 -5.01 -2.42 3.48
CA GLN A 42 -4.67 -3.25 4.64
C GLN A 42 -3.30 -3.92 4.46
N ALA A 43 -3.02 -4.49 3.29
CA ALA A 43 -1.72 -5.09 3.00
C ALA A 43 -0.56 -4.07 3.04
N VAL A 44 -0.77 -2.84 2.58
CA VAL A 44 0.24 -1.76 2.68
C VAL A 44 0.51 -1.41 4.14
N LEU A 45 -0.52 -1.31 4.97
CA LEU A 45 -0.38 -1.03 6.40
C LEU A 45 0.41 -2.14 7.12
N GLU A 46 0.06 -3.40 6.89
CA GLU A 46 0.77 -4.56 7.45
C GLU A 46 2.25 -4.58 7.03
N LEU A 47 2.52 -4.40 5.73
CA LEU A 47 3.90 -4.30 5.21
C LEU A 47 4.64 -3.10 5.82
N GLY A 48 3.94 -2.00 6.10
CA GLY A 48 4.47 -0.82 6.78
C GLY A 48 4.70 -0.99 8.28
N GLY A 49 4.26 -2.12 8.86
CA GLY A 49 4.34 -2.41 10.29
C GLY A 49 3.27 -1.71 11.13
N VAL A 50 2.11 -1.41 10.54
CA VAL A 50 0.95 -0.86 11.24
C VAL A 50 -0.01 -2.01 11.56
N ASP A 51 -0.29 -2.21 12.84
CA ASP A 51 -1.25 -3.22 13.30
C ASP A 51 -2.67 -2.63 13.26
N GLY A 52 -3.48 -3.11 12.32
CA GLY A 52 -4.86 -2.68 12.11
C GLY A 52 -5.00 -1.41 11.24
N ASP A 53 -6.21 -1.17 10.75
CA ASP A 53 -6.52 0.04 9.99
C ASP A 53 -6.84 1.20 10.93
N PRO A 54 -6.00 2.25 11.01
CA PRO A 54 -6.28 3.40 11.88
C PRO A 54 -7.52 4.20 11.44
N LEU A 55 -8.06 3.95 10.24
CA LEU A 55 -9.24 4.61 9.71
C LEU A 55 -10.54 3.83 9.93
N GLU A 56 -10.49 2.53 10.28
CA GLU A 56 -11.71 1.75 10.56
C GLU A 56 -12.38 2.11 11.90
N ASN A 57 -11.69 2.84 12.78
CA ASN A 57 -12.18 3.20 14.12
C ASN A 57 -12.61 4.68 14.22
N SER A 58 -13.06 5.31 13.13
CA SER A 58 -13.54 6.71 13.12
C SER A 58 -14.99 6.86 12.69
#